data_AF-A0A077M977-F1
#
_entry.id   AF-A0A077M977-F1
#
_cell.length_a   1.000
_cell.length_b   1.000
_cell.length_c   1.000
_cell.angle_alpha   90.00
_cell.angle_beta   90.00
_cell.angle_gamma   90.00
#
_symmetry.space_group_name_H-M   'P 1'
#
loop_
_entity.id
_entity.type
_entity.pdbx_description
1 polymer ?
#
loop_
_entity_poly.entity_id
_entity_poly.type
_entity_poly.pdbx_seq_one_letter_code
_entity_poly.pdbx_strand_id
1 'polypeptide(L)'
;MTADRATGAAPPHAKAPHANAPHLNGMYLNAMHGSRASLASQVRTLVRRNLTHIKRMPEMLMDVTIQPVMFVALFAYVFGGSIQTGTAGGYREWLLPGIMAQTMAFASFIVAIGLTNDLDKGIIDRLRALPISRSAVVIARSISSLIHSSIGVIVMSLTGLLVGWRIHTDVPRAALAYGLLLLWGFAMIWVGMFVGSAMRSVEAVQGVMFTTTFPITFLANTFAPTEAMPKVLRTLAEWNPISALVQAMRELWGNAGPVAADAALPLRHPILASLLWSVGISLVLAPLAVRAFRNRTEKA
;
A
#
# COMPACT_ATOMS: atom_id res chain seq x y z
N MET A 1 62.02 42.32 46.33
CA MET A 1 61.27 41.14 45.82
C MET A 1 61.18 41.30 44.31
N THR A 2 62.13 40.73 43.54
CA THR A 2 62.07 39.38 42.90
C THR A 2 60.97 39.33 41.83
N ALA A 3 61.14 38.98 40.55
CA ALA A 3 62.18 38.38 39.71
C ALA A 3 61.81 38.74 38.24
N ASP A 4 62.71 39.06 37.31
CA ASP A 4 63.55 38.21 36.45
C ASP A 4 62.84 37.06 35.68
N ARG A 5 63.15 36.99 34.36
CA ARG A 5 62.96 35.87 33.39
C ARG A 5 61.53 35.50 32.94
N ALA A 6 61.26 35.06 31.71
CA ALA A 6 62.09 34.74 30.55
C ALA A 6 61.21 34.64 29.29
N THR A 7 61.81 35.04 28.16
CA THR A 7 61.49 34.59 26.81
C THR A 7 61.50 33.06 26.72
N GLY A 8 60.36 32.44 26.45
CA GLY A 8 60.23 31.02 26.15
C GLY A 8 60.06 30.78 24.66
N ALA A 9 61.14 30.40 23.98
CA ALA A 9 61.12 29.90 22.61
C ALA A 9 60.37 28.56 22.54
N ALA A 10 59.52 28.38 21.53
CA ALA A 10 58.85 27.11 21.25
C ALA A 10 59.89 26.03 20.86
N PRO A 11 59.76 24.78 21.35
CA PRO A 11 60.70 23.72 21.01
C PRO A 11 60.51 23.26 19.56
N PRO A 12 61.58 22.80 18.87
CA PRO A 12 61.51 22.33 17.50
C PRO A 12 60.72 21.03 17.41
N HIS A 13 59.81 20.95 16.44
CA HIS A 13 59.06 19.74 16.11
C HIS A 13 60.02 18.58 15.82
N ALA A 14 60.08 17.60 16.72
CA ALA A 14 60.71 16.32 16.48
C ALA A 14 59.99 15.62 15.31
N LYS A 15 60.70 15.35 14.21
CA LYS A 15 60.21 14.51 13.12
C LYS A 15 59.95 13.10 13.66
N ALA A 16 58.70 12.67 13.64
CA ALA A 16 58.33 11.30 13.94
C ALA A 16 59.00 10.35 12.92
N PRO A 17 59.52 9.19 13.34
CA PRO A 17 60.12 8.23 12.41
C PRO A 17 59.03 7.65 11.50
N HIS A 18 59.29 7.67 10.19
CA HIS A 18 58.49 6.97 9.19
C HIS A 18 58.56 5.47 9.45
N ALA A 19 57.62 4.95 10.24
CA ALA A 19 57.38 3.52 10.39
C ALA A 19 56.75 3.01 9.08
N ASN A 20 57.61 2.45 8.23
CA ASN A 20 57.24 1.69 7.05
C ASN A 20 56.45 0.45 7.52
N ALA A 21 55.12 0.47 7.42
CA ALA A 21 54.27 -0.67 7.77
C ALA A 21 53.56 -1.23 6.52
N PRO A 22 54.25 -1.97 5.64
CA PRO A 22 53.65 -2.50 4.42
C PRO A 22 52.91 -3.82 4.63
N HIS A 23 52.04 -3.98 5.64
CA HIS A 23 51.29 -5.25 5.80
C HIS A 23 49.85 -5.16 6.33
N LEU A 24 49.31 -3.97 6.64
CA LEU A 24 47.97 -3.88 7.25
C LEU A 24 46.81 -3.72 6.25
N ASN A 25 47.07 -3.44 4.96
CA ASN A 25 45.99 -3.19 3.99
C ASN A 25 45.17 -4.43 3.59
N GLY A 26 45.72 -5.65 3.71
CA GLY A 26 45.03 -6.88 3.27
C GLY A 26 43.90 -7.33 4.20
N MET A 27 44.02 -7.10 5.51
CA MET A 27 43.07 -7.62 6.50
C MET A 27 41.81 -6.74 6.64
N TYR A 28 41.95 -5.42 6.47
CA TYR A 28 40.80 -4.49 6.49
C TYR A 28 39.95 -4.56 5.21
N LEU A 29 40.53 -4.92 4.06
CA LEU A 29 39.79 -5.11 2.80
C LEU A 29 38.93 -6.39 2.80
N ASN A 30 39.37 -7.44 3.50
CA ASN A 30 38.59 -8.68 3.63
C ASN A 30 37.49 -8.60 4.69
N ALA A 31 37.64 -7.75 5.72
CA ALA A 31 36.60 -7.54 6.74
C ALA A 31 35.38 -6.72 6.23
N MET A 32 35.53 -5.99 5.12
CA MET A 32 34.42 -5.28 4.45
C MET A 32 33.61 -6.17 3.49
N HIS A 33 34.00 -7.42 3.29
CA HIS A 33 33.18 -8.43 2.62
C HIS A 33 32.24 -9.14 3.60
N GLY A 34 31.71 -8.39 4.58
CA GLY A 34 30.63 -8.83 5.44
C GLY A 34 29.49 -9.35 4.55
N SER A 35 29.21 -10.65 4.69
CA SER A 35 28.15 -11.39 4.00
C SER A 35 26.99 -10.45 3.64
N ARG A 36 26.84 -10.13 2.34
CA ARG A 36 25.71 -9.35 1.85
C ARG A 36 24.47 -10.09 2.31
N ALA A 37 23.82 -9.58 3.37
CA ALA A 37 22.63 -10.21 3.92
C ALA A 37 21.68 -10.51 2.75
N SER A 38 21.19 -11.74 2.66
CA SER A 38 20.36 -12.14 1.52
C SER A 38 19.17 -11.17 1.35
N LEU A 39 18.69 -10.99 0.12
CA LEU A 39 17.57 -10.10 -0.17
C LEU A 39 16.37 -10.35 0.77
N ALA A 40 16.10 -11.62 1.06
CA ALA A 40 15.07 -12.04 2.00
C ALA A 40 15.32 -11.55 3.44
N SER A 41 16.57 -11.60 3.92
CA SER A 41 16.96 -11.07 5.23
C SER A 41 16.79 -9.55 5.32
N GLN A 42 17.16 -8.83 4.26
CA GLN A 42 16.98 -7.37 4.17
C GLN A 42 15.50 -6.99 4.17
N VAL A 43 14.69 -7.65 3.33
CA VAL A 43 13.23 -7.46 3.29
C VAL A 43 12.60 -7.75 4.64
N ARG A 44 12.92 -8.88 5.27
CA ARG A 44 12.39 -9.26 6.58
C ARG A 44 12.72 -8.22 7.66
N THR A 45 13.94 -7.70 7.65
CA THR A 45 14.38 -6.69 8.63
C THR A 45 13.62 -5.38 8.44
N LEU A 46 13.47 -4.91 7.20
CA LEU A 46 12.71 -3.70 6.88
C LEU A 46 11.21 -3.85 7.18
N VAL A 47 10.60 -4.98 6.83
CA VAL A 47 9.20 -5.29 7.19
C VAL A 47 9.03 -5.32 8.70
N ARG A 48 9.90 -6.02 9.43
CA ARG A 48 9.86 -6.06 10.90
C ARG A 48 9.97 -4.67 11.51
N ARG A 49 10.85 -3.82 10.97
CA ARG A 49 10.99 -2.42 11.41
C ARG A 49 9.68 -1.65 11.22
N ASN A 50 9.07 -1.72 10.03
CA ASN A 50 7.82 -1.04 9.73
C ASN A 50 6.66 -1.53 10.62
N LEU A 51 6.53 -2.85 10.80
CA LEU A 51 5.51 -3.42 11.69
C LEU A 51 5.73 -3.07 13.16
N THR A 52 6.99 -3.00 13.61
CA THR A 52 7.32 -2.56 14.98
C THR A 52 6.96 -1.10 15.19
N HIS A 53 7.17 -0.25 14.19
CA HIS A 53 6.75 1.15 14.22
C HIS A 53 5.23 1.27 14.35
N ILE A 54 4.48 0.55 13.51
CA ILE A 54 3.00 0.48 13.57
C ILE A 54 2.53 0.01 14.95
N LYS A 55 3.15 -1.05 15.51
CA LYS A 55 2.80 -1.55 16.85
C LYS A 55 3.04 -0.53 17.97
N ARG A 56 4.02 0.36 17.82
CA ARG A 56 4.37 1.38 18.82
C ARG A 56 3.52 2.65 18.70
N MET A 57 2.84 2.85 17.58
CA MET A 57 1.97 3.99 17.29
C MET A 57 0.57 3.48 16.94
N PRO A 58 -0.21 3.02 17.95
CA PRO A 58 -1.53 2.43 17.73
C PRO A 58 -2.49 3.36 16.98
N GLU A 59 -2.31 4.67 17.07
CA GLU A 59 -3.04 5.67 16.30
C GLU A 59 -2.93 5.48 14.78
N MET A 60 -1.82 4.89 14.29
CA MET A 60 -1.63 4.58 12.87
C MET A 60 -2.49 3.41 12.37
N LEU A 61 -3.15 2.68 13.26
CA LEU A 61 -4.06 1.58 12.91
C LEU A 61 -5.53 1.98 12.97
N MET A 62 -5.86 3.20 13.41
CA MET A 62 -7.26 3.64 13.57
C MET A 62 -8.03 3.58 12.24
N ASP A 63 -7.36 3.84 11.12
CA ASP A 63 -7.91 3.80 9.76
C ASP A 63 -8.29 2.38 9.30
N VAL A 64 -7.59 1.35 9.79
CA VAL A 64 -7.84 -0.06 9.47
C VAL A 64 -8.52 -0.83 10.61
N THR A 65 -8.85 -0.17 11.71
CA THR A 65 -9.52 -0.80 12.85
C THR A 65 -10.83 -0.12 13.19
N ILE A 66 -10.78 1.13 13.65
CA ILE A 66 -11.95 1.88 14.11
C ILE A 66 -12.80 2.34 12.93
N GLN A 67 -12.18 2.99 11.93
CA GLN A 67 -12.90 3.51 10.78
C GLN A 67 -13.69 2.44 10.02
N PRO A 68 -13.15 1.24 9.75
CA PRO A 68 -13.91 0.20 9.05
C PRO A 68 -15.04 -0.37 9.93
N VAL A 69 -14.82 -0.54 11.24
CA VAL A 69 -15.90 -0.94 12.18
C VAL A 69 -17.04 0.08 12.16
N MET A 70 -16.71 1.38 12.21
CA MET A 70 -17.70 2.46 12.13
C MET A 70 -18.48 2.40 10.81
N PHE A 71 -17.81 2.21 9.67
CA PHE A 71 -18.48 2.07 8.38
C PHE A 71 -19.39 0.85 8.32
N VAL A 72 -18.90 -0.32 8.77
CA VAL A 72 -19.70 -1.55 8.80
C VAL A 72 -20.95 -1.33 9.67
N ALA A 73 -20.80 -0.74 10.86
CA ALA A 73 -21.93 -0.46 11.75
C ALA A 73 -22.92 0.55 11.16
N LEU A 74 -22.42 1.67 10.62
CA LEU A 74 -23.24 2.69 9.97
C LEU A 74 -24.07 2.07 8.85
N PHE A 75 -23.44 1.35 7.94
CA PHE A 75 -24.16 0.79 6.81
C PHE A 75 -25.06 -0.39 7.18
N ALA A 76 -24.64 -1.21 8.14
CA ALA A 76 -25.47 -2.30 8.63
C ALA A 76 -26.76 -1.78 9.30
N TYR A 77 -26.68 -0.76 10.15
CA TYR A 77 -27.81 -0.37 10.99
C TYR A 77 -28.53 0.90 10.54
N VAL A 78 -27.84 1.86 9.93
CA VAL A 78 -28.46 3.10 9.42
C VAL A 78 -29.02 2.91 8.01
N PHE A 79 -28.27 2.23 7.13
CA PHE A 79 -28.68 2.03 5.73
C PHE A 79 -29.27 0.64 5.45
N GLY A 80 -29.05 -0.32 6.34
CA GLY A 80 -29.39 -1.73 6.09
C GLY A 80 -30.88 -2.00 5.85
N GLY A 81 -31.76 -1.14 6.36
CA GLY A 81 -33.21 -1.24 6.16
C GLY A 81 -33.77 -0.35 5.04
N SER A 82 -32.97 0.57 4.48
CA SER A 82 -33.45 1.58 3.52
C SER A 82 -33.06 1.31 2.08
N ILE A 83 -31.97 0.56 1.84
CA ILE A 83 -31.47 0.28 0.48
C ILE A 83 -31.81 -1.16 0.08
N GLN A 84 -32.60 -1.30 -0.97
CA GLN A 84 -32.96 -2.59 -1.56
C GLN A 84 -31.99 -2.92 -2.70
N THR A 85 -31.32 -4.07 -2.60
CA THR A 85 -30.29 -4.50 -3.58
C THR A 85 -30.64 -5.80 -4.27
N GLY A 86 -31.77 -6.43 -3.92
CA GLY A 86 -32.14 -7.76 -4.42
C GLY A 86 -31.27 -8.90 -3.91
N THR A 87 -30.33 -8.64 -3.00
CA THR A 87 -29.48 -9.66 -2.35
C THR A 87 -30.25 -10.33 -1.21
N ALA A 88 -30.14 -11.66 -1.08
CA ALA A 88 -30.91 -12.43 -0.10
C ALA A 88 -30.66 -12.00 1.36
N GLY A 89 -29.41 -11.75 1.77
CA GLY A 89 -29.10 -11.21 3.10
C GLY A 89 -29.09 -9.67 3.18
N GLY A 90 -29.73 -9.01 2.21
CA GLY A 90 -29.95 -7.57 2.20
C GLY A 90 -28.69 -6.73 1.96
N TYR A 91 -28.77 -5.45 2.32
CA TYR A 91 -27.73 -4.46 2.00
C TYR A 91 -26.37 -4.74 2.64
N ARG A 92 -26.35 -5.45 3.78
CA ARG A 92 -25.09 -5.84 4.46
C ARG A 92 -24.25 -6.77 3.58
N GLU A 93 -24.89 -7.75 2.94
CA GLU A 93 -24.24 -8.69 2.02
C GLU A 93 -23.80 -8.04 0.72
N TRP A 94 -24.60 -7.10 0.24
CA TRP A 94 -24.23 -6.28 -0.91
C TRP A 94 -22.99 -5.43 -0.63
N LEU A 95 -22.97 -4.73 0.50
CA LEU A 95 -22.00 -3.67 0.71
C LEU A 95 -20.62 -4.18 1.15
N LEU A 96 -20.56 -5.15 2.06
CA LEU A 96 -19.31 -5.55 2.71
C LEU A 96 -18.18 -5.86 1.71
N PRO A 97 -18.43 -6.59 0.61
CA PRO A 97 -17.41 -6.84 -0.40
C PRO A 97 -16.89 -5.56 -1.06
N GLY A 98 -17.77 -4.59 -1.31
CA GLY A 98 -17.41 -3.35 -1.96
C GLY A 98 -16.58 -2.42 -1.08
N ILE A 99 -16.92 -2.29 0.21
CA ILE A 99 -16.11 -1.49 1.13
C ILE A 99 -14.74 -2.14 1.39
N MET A 100 -14.62 -3.48 1.35
CA MET A 100 -13.32 -4.16 1.42
C MET A 100 -12.46 -3.91 0.17
N ALA A 101 -13.07 -3.97 -1.01
CA ALA A 101 -12.41 -3.61 -2.27
C ALA A 101 -11.92 -2.15 -2.26
N GLN A 102 -12.76 -1.25 -1.75
CA GLN A 102 -12.41 0.17 -1.54
C GLN A 102 -11.24 0.35 -0.57
N THR A 103 -11.22 -0.38 0.56
CA THR A 103 -10.09 -0.36 1.50
C THR A 103 -8.79 -0.73 0.80
N MET A 104 -8.80 -1.76 -0.05
CA MET A 104 -7.62 -2.14 -0.83
C MET A 104 -7.26 -1.13 -1.93
N ALA A 105 -8.24 -0.46 -2.54
CA ALA A 105 -7.98 0.66 -3.45
C ALA A 105 -7.28 1.83 -2.74
N PHE A 106 -7.73 2.17 -1.54
CA PHE A 106 -7.16 3.24 -0.72
C PHE A 106 -5.82 2.90 -0.08
N ALA A 107 -5.38 1.64 -0.10
CA ALA A 107 -4.01 1.26 0.24
C ALA A 107 -2.96 2.07 -0.55
N SER A 108 -3.29 2.46 -1.78
CA SER A 108 -2.45 3.33 -2.62
C SER A 108 -2.14 4.68 -1.98
N PHE A 109 -3.04 5.27 -1.18
CA PHE A 109 -2.80 6.52 -0.45
C PHE A 109 -1.69 6.35 0.58
N ILE A 110 -1.75 5.29 1.38
CA ILE A 110 -0.75 4.99 2.42
C ILE A 110 0.63 4.81 1.78
N VAL A 111 0.68 4.09 0.65
CA VAL A 111 1.91 3.92 -0.12
C VAL A 111 2.43 5.26 -0.62
N ALA A 112 1.58 6.07 -1.28
CA ALA A 112 1.97 7.34 -1.86
C ALA A 112 2.47 8.33 -0.81
N ILE A 113 1.67 8.58 0.22
CA ILE A 113 1.98 9.52 1.31
C ILE A 113 3.27 9.13 2.02
N GLY A 114 3.40 7.86 2.40
CA GLY A 114 4.61 7.45 3.11
C GLY A 114 5.85 7.43 2.20
N LEU A 115 5.72 7.15 0.90
CA LEU A 115 6.86 7.19 -0.03
C LEU A 115 7.33 8.63 -0.23
N THR A 116 6.39 9.57 -0.41
CA THR A 116 6.70 11.00 -0.51
C THR A 116 7.34 11.49 0.79
N ASN A 117 6.81 11.13 1.95
CA ASN A 117 7.45 11.44 3.24
C ASN A 117 8.88 10.87 3.37
N ASP A 118 9.10 9.63 2.94
CA ASP A 118 10.42 8.99 3.00
C ASP A 118 11.43 9.69 2.08
N LEU A 119 10.98 10.16 0.91
CA LEU A 119 11.76 10.94 -0.04
C LEU A 119 12.05 12.34 0.48
N ASP A 120 11.04 13.05 0.97
CA ASP A 120 11.15 14.43 1.44
C ASP A 120 12.05 14.54 2.69
N LYS A 121 12.06 13.50 3.54
CA LYS A 121 12.97 13.42 4.71
C LYS A 121 14.37 12.91 4.38
N GLY A 122 14.68 12.65 3.10
CA GLY A 122 15.98 12.12 2.66
C GLY A 122 16.31 10.73 3.23
N ILE A 123 15.30 9.98 3.71
CA ILE A 123 15.50 8.64 4.28
C ILE A 123 16.02 7.70 3.19
N ILE A 124 15.49 7.85 1.97
CA ILE A 124 15.91 7.07 0.80
C ILE A 124 17.39 7.29 0.48
N ASP A 125 17.90 8.51 0.59
CA ASP A 125 19.31 8.81 0.29
C ASP A 125 20.25 8.25 1.35
N ARG A 126 19.85 8.30 2.62
CA ARG A 126 20.58 7.63 3.71
C ARG A 126 20.61 6.10 3.54
N LEU A 127 19.51 5.51 3.07
CA LEU A 127 19.44 4.07 2.77
C LEU A 127 20.30 3.68 1.56
N ARG A 128 20.54 4.60 0.61
CA ARG A 128 21.44 4.36 -0.55
C ARG A 128 22.92 4.33 -0.18
N ALA A 129 23.31 5.02 0.89
CA ALA A 129 24.66 4.97 1.43
C ALA A 129 24.96 3.62 2.13
N LEU A 130 23.92 2.84 2.44
CA LEU A 130 24.05 1.49 2.98
C LEU A 130 24.08 0.45 1.84
N PRO A 131 24.78 -0.69 2.00
CA PRO A 131 24.84 -1.76 1.00
C PRO A 131 23.54 -2.57 0.94
N ILE A 132 22.40 -1.90 0.72
CA ILE A 132 21.05 -2.47 0.68
C ILE A 132 20.55 -2.46 -0.76
N SER A 133 19.90 -3.55 -1.18
CA SER A 133 19.28 -3.62 -2.51
C SER A 133 18.10 -2.64 -2.61
N ARG A 134 18.03 -1.86 -3.70
CA ARG A 134 16.87 -0.99 -4.00
C ARG A 134 15.56 -1.79 -4.10
N SER A 135 15.63 -3.03 -4.59
CA SER A 135 14.45 -3.92 -4.64
C SER A 135 14.00 -4.34 -3.24
N ALA A 136 14.90 -4.44 -2.26
CA ALA A 136 14.53 -4.79 -0.88
C ALA A 136 13.63 -3.72 -0.25
N VAL A 137 13.89 -2.44 -0.52
CA VAL A 137 13.10 -1.32 0.00
C VAL A 137 11.69 -1.33 -0.59
N VAL A 138 11.59 -1.49 -1.92
CA VAL A 138 10.29 -1.57 -2.62
C VAL A 138 9.49 -2.77 -2.13
N ILE A 139 10.08 -3.97 -2.11
CA ILE A 139 9.42 -5.20 -1.68
C ILE A 139 8.98 -5.10 -0.20
N ALA A 140 9.83 -4.59 0.68
CA ALA A 140 9.48 -4.44 2.08
C ALA A 140 8.32 -3.45 2.30
N ARG A 141 8.29 -2.36 1.54
CA ARG A 141 7.19 -1.39 1.58
C ARG A 141 5.89 -1.98 1.03
N SER A 142 5.95 -2.70 -0.09
CA SER A 142 4.79 -3.44 -0.64
C SER A 142 4.22 -4.44 0.37
N ILE A 143 5.07 -5.27 0.98
CA ILE A 143 4.62 -6.25 1.98
C ILE A 143 4.02 -5.54 3.20
N SER A 144 4.66 -4.47 3.68
CA SER A 144 4.18 -3.71 4.85
C SER A 144 2.82 -3.07 4.57
N SER A 145 2.62 -2.52 3.37
CA SER A 145 1.34 -1.96 2.96
C SER A 145 0.25 -3.02 2.82
N LEU A 146 0.55 -4.17 2.21
CA LEU A 146 -0.40 -5.27 2.11
C LEU A 146 -0.81 -5.80 3.48
N ILE A 147 0.15 -5.93 4.42
CA ILE A 147 -0.16 -6.34 5.80
C ILE A 147 -1.08 -5.30 6.46
N HIS A 148 -0.77 -4.01 6.36
CA HIS A 148 -1.59 -2.93 6.93
C HIS A 148 -3.03 -2.99 6.38
N SER A 149 -3.21 -3.01 5.05
CA SER A 149 -4.55 -3.08 4.46
C SER A 149 -5.27 -4.40 4.72
N SER A 150 -4.54 -5.50 4.87
CA SER A 150 -5.11 -6.81 5.23
C SER A 150 -5.67 -6.83 6.65
N ILE A 151 -5.08 -6.08 7.59
CA ILE A 151 -5.67 -5.88 8.92
C ILE A 151 -7.07 -5.28 8.78
N GLY A 152 -7.22 -4.26 7.92
CA GLY A 152 -8.50 -3.64 7.62
C GLY A 152 -9.53 -4.64 7.10
N VAL A 153 -9.15 -5.43 6.10
CA VAL A 153 -10.04 -6.48 5.55
C VAL A 153 -10.41 -7.52 6.61
N ILE A 154 -9.46 -7.97 7.44
CA ILE A 154 -9.75 -8.94 8.52
C ILE A 154 -10.72 -8.35 9.53
N VAL A 155 -10.48 -7.12 9.99
CA VAL A 155 -11.38 -6.43 10.93
C VAL A 155 -12.77 -6.30 10.32
N MET A 156 -12.88 -5.86 9.07
CA MET A 156 -14.15 -5.75 8.37
C MET A 156 -14.85 -7.10 8.22
N SER A 157 -14.13 -8.17 7.93
CA SER A 157 -14.70 -9.52 7.83
C SER A 157 -15.25 -9.96 9.17
N LEU A 158 -14.49 -9.77 10.27
CA LEU A 158 -14.93 -10.11 11.61
C LEU A 158 -16.16 -9.29 12.03
N THR A 159 -16.12 -7.98 11.85
CA THR A 159 -17.26 -7.11 12.15
C THR A 159 -18.46 -7.43 11.27
N GLY A 160 -18.24 -7.72 9.98
CA GLY A 160 -19.23 -8.22 9.06
C GLY A 160 -19.94 -9.46 9.58
N LEU A 161 -19.16 -10.47 9.98
CA LEU A 161 -19.67 -11.70 10.56
C LEU A 161 -20.50 -11.46 11.83
N LEU A 162 -20.18 -10.43 12.61
CA LEU A 162 -20.97 -10.03 13.80
C LEU A 162 -22.29 -9.36 13.42
N VAL A 163 -22.31 -8.52 12.38
CA VAL A 163 -23.52 -7.80 11.94
C VAL A 163 -24.40 -8.62 10.99
N GLY A 164 -24.04 -9.87 10.71
CA GLY A 164 -24.85 -10.81 9.94
C GLY A 164 -24.40 -11.04 8.49
N TRP A 165 -23.29 -10.45 8.05
CA TRP A 165 -22.67 -10.84 6.78
C TRP A 165 -22.15 -12.29 6.85
N ARG A 166 -22.37 -13.07 5.80
CA ARG A 166 -21.91 -14.45 5.70
C ARG A 166 -21.26 -14.70 4.34
N ILE A 167 -20.50 -15.79 4.30
CA ILE A 167 -20.01 -16.39 3.06
C ILE A 167 -20.88 -17.61 2.81
N HIS A 168 -21.57 -17.63 1.67
CA HIS A 168 -22.54 -18.67 1.32
C HIS A 168 -21.98 -19.73 0.36
N THR A 169 -20.68 -19.65 0.08
CA THR A 169 -19.95 -20.54 -0.83
C THR A 169 -18.99 -21.46 -0.09
N ASP A 170 -18.34 -22.36 -0.83
CA ASP A 170 -17.27 -23.22 -0.33
C ASP A 170 -15.97 -22.46 0.03
N VAL A 171 -15.14 -23.09 0.85
CA VAL A 171 -13.86 -22.55 1.34
C VAL A 171 -12.90 -22.17 0.20
N PRO A 172 -12.72 -22.97 -0.87
CA PRO A 172 -11.91 -22.57 -2.02
C PRO A 172 -12.35 -21.25 -2.67
N ARG A 173 -13.64 -21.06 -2.94
CA ARG A 173 -14.16 -19.79 -3.50
C ARG A 173 -13.95 -18.61 -2.55
N ALA A 174 -14.17 -18.83 -1.26
CA ALA A 174 -13.92 -17.84 -0.24
C ALA A 174 -12.44 -17.39 -0.21
N ALA A 175 -11.52 -18.36 -0.26
CA ALA A 175 -10.09 -18.10 -0.30
C ALA A 175 -9.67 -17.39 -1.60
N LEU A 176 -10.28 -17.75 -2.74
CA LEU A 176 -10.04 -17.09 -4.02
C LEU A 176 -10.43 -15.61 -3.98
N ALA A 177 -11.54 -15.25 -3.32
CA ALA A 177 -11.95 -13.85 -3.17
C ALA A 177 -10.92 -13.03 -2.37
N TYR A 178 -10.42 -13.57 -1.26
CA TYR A 178 -9.34 -12.92 -0.50
C TYR A 178 -8.04 -12.85 -1.29
N GLY A 179 -7.70 -13.89 -2.06
CA GLY A 179 -6.56 -13.88 -2.98
C GLY A 179 -6.67 -12.77 -4.04
N LEU A 180 -7.88 -12.58 -4.59
CA LEU A 180 -8.16 -11.52 -5.55
C LEU A 180 -8.05 -10.13 -4.93
N LEU A 181 -8.52 -9.94 -3.69
CA LEU A 181 -8.32 -8.71 -2.92
C LEU A 181 -6.83 -8.40 -2.71
N LEU A 182 -6.02 -9.41 -2.37
CA LEU A 182 -4.58 -9.23 -2.18
C LEU A 182 -3.86 -8.89 -3.49
N LEU A 183 -4.24 -9.54 -4.59
CA LEU A 183 -3.73 -9.21 -5.92
C LEU A 183 -4.10 -7.78 -6.33
N TRP A 184 -5.34 -7.37 -6.07
CA TRP A 184 -5.79 -6.00 -6.29
C TRP A 184 -5.00 -5.01 -5.44
N GLY A 185 -4.85 -5.28 -4.14
CA GLY A 185 -4.02 -4.46 -3.25
C GLY A 185 -2.57 -4.34 -3.75
N PHE A 186 -2.01 -5.41 -4.32
CA PHE A 186 -0.70 -5.38 -4.96
C PHE A 186 -0.66 -4.45 -6.18
N ALA A 187 -1.69 -4.48 -7.03
CA ALA A 187 -1.80 -3.54 -8.15
C ALA A 187 -1.88 -2.08 -7.67
N MET A 188 -2.61 -1.83 -6.57
CA MET A 188 -2.77 -0.49 -5.99
C MET A 188 -1.48 0.05 -5.36
N ILE A 189 -0.57 -0.81 -4.94
CA ILE A 189 0.77 -0.37 -4.51
C ILE A 189 1.50 0.34 -5.65
N TRP A 190 1.39 -0.14 -6.89
CA TRP A 190 2.03 0.51 -8.04
C TRP A 190 1.43 1.88 -8.34
N VAL A 191 0.11 2.03 -8.17
CA VAL A 191 -0.57 3.34 -8.22
C VAL A 191 0.04 4.29 -7.20
N GLY A 192 0.10 3.86 -5.94
CA GLY A 192 0.64 4.67 -4.85
C GLY A 192 2.11 5.01 -5.04
N MET A 193 2.93 4.06 -5.49
CA MET A 193 4.34 4.28 -5.79
C MET A 193 4.54 5.27 -6.93
N PHE A 194 3.75 5.16 -8.00
CA PHE A 194 3.83 6.07 -9.13
C PHE A 194 3.50 7.50 -8.68
N VAL A 195 2.38 7.70 -8.00
CA VAL A 195 1.96 9.03 -7.52
C VAL A 195 2.93 9.58 -6.48
N GLY A 196 3.33 8.78 -5.49
CA GLY A 196 4.26 9.20 -4.45
C GLY A 196 5.64 9.58 -5.00
N SER A 197 6.08 8.91 -6.07
CA SER A 197 7.31 9.26 -6.78
C SER A 197 7.15 10.50 -7.67
N ALA A 198 5.98 10.72 -8.25
CA ALA A 198 5.73 11.85 -9.15
C ALA A 198 5.47 13.18 -8.40
N MET A 199 4.85 13.14 -7.21
CA MET A 199 4.31 14.32 -6.51
C MET A 199 5.26 14.94 -5.48
N ARG A 200 5.57 16.22 -5.60
CA ARG A 200 6.64 16.89 -4.82
C ARG A 200 6.39 17.08 -3.32
N SER A 201 5.16 16.89 -2.84
CA SER A 201 4.83 16.97 -1.41
C SER A 201 3.65 16.08 -1.06
N VAL A 202 3.45 15.83 0.23
CA VAL A 202 2.33 15.05 0.75
C VAL A 202 0.99 15.72 0.44
N GLU A 203 0.91 17.04 0.50
CA GLU A 203 -0.29 17.82 0.18
C GLU A 203 -0.68 17.63 -1.29
N ALA A 204 0.31 17.63 -2.19
CA ALA A 204 0.08 17.37 -3.61
C ALA A 204 -0.43 15.94 -3.86
N VAL A 205 0.12 14.95 -3.14
CA VAL A 205 -0.39 13.57 -3.19
C VAL A 205 -1.85 13.52 -2.75
N GLN A 206 -2.18 14.14 -1.62
CA GLN A 206 -3.54 14.15 -1.11
C GLN A 206 -4.52 14.80 -2.09
N GLY A 207 -4.17 15.96 -2.66
CA GLY A 207 -5.01 16.66 -3.63
C GLY A 207 -5.24 15.83 -4.90
N VAL A 208 -4.19 15.23 -5.47
CA VAL A 208 -4.30 14.42 -6.69
C VAL A 208 -5.09 13.15 -6.44
N MET A 209 -4.75 12.40 -5.39
CA MET A 209 -5.42 11.14 -5.09
C MET A 209 -6.88 11.36 -4.69
N PHE A 210 -7.19 12.41 -3.92
CA PHE A 210 -8.57 12.76 -3.61
C PHE A 210 -9.37 13.13 -4.86
N THR A 211 -8.81 13.98 -5.74
CA THR A 211 -9.50 14.42 -6.96
C THR A 211 -9.73 13.28 -7.96
N THR A 212 -8.82 12.30 -8.01
CA THR A 212 -8.86 11.23 -9.03
C THR A 212 -9.43 9.91 -8.49
N THR A 213 -8.90 9.41 -7.39
CA THR A 213 -9.25 8.09 -6.85
C THR A 213 -10.60 8.11 -6.17
N PHE A 214 -10.98 9.22 -5.52
CA PHE A 214 -12.26 9.29 -4.82
C PHE A 214 -13.47 9.17 -5.78
N PRO A 215 -13.59 9.97 -6.87
CA PRO A 215 -14.69 9.81 -7.81
C PRO A 215 -14.72 8.42 -8.44
N ILE A 216 -13.55 7.86 -8.80
CA ILE A 216 -13.47 6.51 -9.38
C ILE A 216 -14.00 5.47 -8.39
N THR A 217 -13.57 5.51 -7.13
CA THR A 217 -14.02 4.53 -6.13
C THR A 217 -15.49 4.66 -5.78
N PHE A 218 -16.02 5.88 -5.69
CA PHE A 218 -17.42 6.12 -5.33
C PHE A 218 -18.40 5.92 -6.49
N LEU A 219 -17.95 6.08 -7.74
CA LEU A 219 -18.75 5.76 -8.93
C LEU A 219 -18.92 4.25 -9.14
N ALA A 220 -18.12 3.41 -8.46
CA ALA A 220 -18.24 1.96 -8.58
C ALA A 220 -19.59 1.43 -8.05
N ASN A 221 -19.92 0.18 -8.38
CA ASN A 221 -21.13 -0.53 -7.91
C ASN A 221 -21.08 -0.95 -6.41
N THR A 222 -20.22 -0.29 -5.63
CA THR A 222 -19.98 -0.58 -4.21
C THR A 222 -21.22 -0.29 -3.37
N PHE A 223 -21.77 0.92 -3.50
CA PHE A 223 -22.84 1.41 -2.61
C PHE A 223 -24.24 1.22 -3.19
N ALA A 224 -24.38 1.19 -4.51
CA ALA A 224 -25.67 1.09 -5.18
C ALA A 224 -25.57 0.22 -6.45
N PRO A 225 -26.67 -0.44 -6.84
CA PRO A 225 -26.78 -1.10 -8.14
C PRO A 225 -26.59 -0.10 -9.29
N THR A 226 -25.96 -0.53 -10.39
CA THR A 226 -25.62 0.36 -11.52
C THR A 226 -26.81 0.62 -12.45
N GLU A 227 -27.87 -0.19 -12.36
CA GLU A 227 -29.08 -0.09 -13.18
C GLU A 227 -29.84 1.21 -12.93
N ALA A 228 -29.76 1.75 -11.72
CA ALA A 228 -30.39 3.01 -11.34
C ALA A 228 -29.63 4.26 -11.84
N MET A 229 -28.41 4.08 -12.39
CA MET A 229 -27.58 5.20 -12.82
C MET A 229 -27.97 5.70 -14.23
N PRO A 230 -27.85 7.02 -14.50
CA PRO A 230 -27.93 7.55 -15.85
C PRO A 230 -26.93 6.87 -16.80
N LYS A 231 -27.28 6.73 -18.08
CA LYS A 231 -26.53 5.92 -19.06
C LYS A 231 -25.01 6.12 -19.03
N VAL A 232 -24.54 7.37 -19.02
CA VAL A 232 -23.10 7.68 -19.01
C VAL A 232 -22.43 7.21 -17.71
N LEU A 233 -23.04 7.49 -16.56
CA LEU A 233 -22.52 7.07 -15.26
C LEU A 233 -22.56 5.55 -15.12
N ARG A 234 -23.62 4.90 -15.60
CA ARG A 234 -23.74 3.45 -15.66
C ARG A 234 -22.58 2.85 -16.45
N THR A 235 -22.29 3.35 -17.66
CA THR A 235 -21.18 2.85 -18.46
C THR A 235 -19.83 3.01 -17.76
N LEU A 236 -19.56 4.18 -17.16
CA LEU A 236 -18.32 4.41 -16.42
C LEU A 236 -18.20 3.52 -15.18
N ALA A 237 -19.30 3.34 -14.44
CA ALA A 237 -19.37 2.46 -13.28
C ALA A 237 -19.16 1.00 -13.68
N GLU A 238 -19.75 0.53 -14.78
CA GLU A 238 -19.65 -0.85 -15.22
C GLU A 238 -18.27 -1.21 -15.81
N TRP A 239 -17.57 -0.25 -16.40
CA TRP A 239 -16.18 -0.42 -16.86
C TRP A 239 -15.13 -0.16 -15.77
N ASN A 240 -15.56 0.26 -14.60
CA ASN A 240 -14.68 0.56 -13.48
C ASN A 240 -14.00 -0.73 -12.96
N PRO A 241 -12.66 -0.74 -12.79
CA PRO A 241 -11.96 -1.91 -12.26
C PRO A 241 -12.37 -2.28 -10.84
N ILE A 242 -12.77 -1.28 -10.02
CA ILE A 242 -13.29 -1.52 -8.67
C ILE A 242 -14.64 -2.25 -8.75
N SER A 243 -15.52 -1.86 -9.67
CA SER A 243 -16.81 -2.54 -9.84
C SER A 243 -16.65 -4.01 -10.23
N ALA A 244 -15.70 -4.31 -11.12
CA ALA A 244 -15.37 -5.69 -11.48
C ALA A 244 -14.93 -6.48 -10.24
N LEU A 245 -14.04 -5.91 -9.41
CA LEU A 245 -13.59 -6.55 -8.16
C LEU A 245 -14.72 -6.76 -7.16
N VAL A 246 -15.54 -5.74 -6.92
CA VAL A 246 -16.69 -5.84 -6.02
C VAL A 246 -17.63 -6.95 -6.47
N GLN A 247 -17.95 -6.99 -7.76
CA GLN A 247 -18.83 -8.01 -8.32
C GLN A 247 -18.19 -9.41 -8.22
N ALA A 248 -16.88 -9.54 -8.47
CA ALA A 248 -16.16 -10.81 -8.34
C ALA A 248 -16.20 -11.34 -6.91
N MET A 249 -15.99 -10.47 -5.93
CA MET A 249 -16.06 -10.83 -4.51
C MET A 249 -17.47 -11.21 -4.09
N ARG A 250 -18.49 -10.49 -4.57
CA ARG A 250 -19.89 -10.85 -4.33
C ARG A 250 -20.21 -12.24 -4.89
N GLU A 251 -19.79 -12.54 -6.12
CA GLU A 251 -19.98 -13.88 -6.70
C GLU A 251 -19.24 -14.97 -5.94
N LEU A 252 -17.97 -14.73 -5.61
CA LEU A 252 -17.12 -15.70 -4.93
C LEU A 252 -17.52 -15.95 -3.46
N TRP A 253 -18.22 -15.03 -2.82
CA TRP A 253 -18.77 -15.21 -1.48
C TRP A 253 -20.26 -15.57 -1.45
N GLY A 254 -20.92 -15.64 -2.61
CA GLY A 254 -22.35 -15.97 -2.70
C GLY A 254 -23.28 -14.82 -2.30
N ASN A 255 -22.79 -13.58 -2.37
CA ASN A 255 -23.47 -12.35 -1.99
C ASN A 255 -23.86 -11.50 -3.22
N ALA A 256 -23.87 -12.11 -4.41
CA ALA A 256 -24.22 -11.43 -5.64
C ALA A 256 -25.72 -11.12 -5.68
N GLY A 257 -26.04 -9.87 -6.00
CA GLY A 257 -27.37 -9.51 -6.49
C GLY A 257 -27.54 -9.92 -7.96
N PRO A 258 -28.76 -9.82 -8.49
CA PRO A 258 -29.01 -10.02 -9.92
C PRO A 258 -28.19 -9.03 -10.74
N VAL A 259 -27.46 -9.53 -11.74
CA VAL A 259 -26.73 -8.71 -12.71
C VAL A 259 -27.61 -8.52 -13.93
N ALA A 260 -27.83 -7.28 -14.36
CA ALA A 260 -28.62 -7.00 -15.55
C ALA A 260 -28.04 -7.70 -16.80
N ALA A 261 -28.91 -8.23 -17.66
CA ALA A 261 -28.50 -8.97 -18.86
C ALA A 261 -27.72 -8.10 -19.87
N ASP A 262 -27.96 -6.79 -19.84
CA ASP A 262 -27.29 -5.77 -20.65
C ASP A 262 -26.05 -5.16 -19.96
N ALA A 263 -25.65 -5.66 -18.79
CA ALA A 263 -24.47 -5.17 -18.07
C ALA A 263 -23.19 -5.37 -18.91
N ALA A 264 -22.25 -4.44 -18.77
CA ALA A 264 -20.98 -4.50 -19.47
C ALA A 264 -20.17 -5.77 -19.14
N LEU A 265 -19.25 -6.11 -20.04
CA LEU A 265 -18.41 -7.30 -19.96
C LEU A 265 -17.71 -7.48 -18.60
N PRO A 266 -17.16 -6.43 -17.95
CA PRO A 266 -16.49 -6.58 -16.65
C PRO A 266 -17.42 -7.04 -15.52
N LEU A 267 -18.72 -6.76 -15.58
CA LEU A 267 -19.68 -7.24 -14.56
C LEU A 267 -20.18 -8.66 -14.87
N ARG A 268 -20.13 -9.07 -16.14
CA ARG A 268 -20.54 -10.43 -16.57
C ARG A 268 -19.45 -11.48 -16.37
N HIS A 269 -18.19 -11.06 -16.42
CA HIS A 269 -17.01 -11.91 -16.17
C HIS A 269 -16.10 -11.28 -15.12
N PRO A 270 -16.60 -11.04 -13.90
CA PRO A 270 -15.94 -10.15 -12.96
C PRO A 270 -14.62 -10.70 -12.45
N ILE A 271 -14.51 -12.01 -12.19
CA ILE A 271 -13.26 -12.63 -11.74
C ILE A 271 -12.15 -12.42 -12.78
N LEU A 272 -12.43 -12.72 -14.06
CA LEU A 272 -11.47 -12.53 -15.15
C LEU A 272 -11.15 -11.05 -15.36
N ALA A 273 -12.16 -10.18 -15.33
CA ALA A 273 -11.96 -8.75 -15.47
C ALA A 273 -11.09 -8.17 -14.35
N SER A 274 -11.32 -8.56 -13.08
CA SER A 274 -10.48 -8.14 -11.94
C SER A 274 -9.04 -8.62 -12.07
N LEU A 275 -8.82 -9.85 -12.54
CA LEU A 275 -7.48 -10.36 -12.83
C LEU A 275 -6.79 -9.52 -13.91
N LEU A 276 -7.47 -9.29 -15.04
CA LEU A 276 -6.95 -8.50 -16.16
C LEU A 276 -6.65 -7.06 -15.74
N TRP A 277 -7.54 -6.43 -14.96
CA TRP A 277 -7.31 -5.08 -14.43
C TRP A 277 -6.12 -5.05 -13.47
N SER A 278 -6.05 -5.98 -12.51
CA SER A 278 -4.94 -6.00 -11.54
C SER A 278 -3.60 -6.21 -12.23
N VAL A 279 -3.53 -7.14 -13.20
CA VAL A 279 -2.34 -7.40 -14.00
C VAL A 279 -2.01 -6.22 -14.91
N GLY A 280 -3.00 -5.68 -15.62
CA GLY A 280 -2.82 -4.54 -16.53
C GLY A 280 -2.32 -3.28 -15.80
N ILE A 281 -2.94 -2.93 -14.67
CA ILE A 281 -2.51 -1.82 -13.82
C ILE A 281 -1.07 -2.04 -13.35
N SER A 282 -0.74 -3.25 -12.88
CA SER A 282 0.62 -3.57 -12.44
C SER A 282 1.63 -3.47 -13.57
N LEU A 283 1.34 -4.04 -14.75
CA LEU A 283 2.24 -4.04 -15.90
C LEU A 283 2.51 -2.64 -16.44
N VAL A 284 1.50 -1.76 -16.42
CA VAL A 284 1.64 -0.38 -16.91
C VAL A 284 2.28 0.52 -15.85
N LEU A 285 1.82 0.47 -14.59
CA LEU A 285 2.28 1.40 -13.56
C LEU A 285 3.59 0.99 -12.90
N ALA A 286 3.94 -0.29 -12.84
CA ALA A 286 5.24 -0.71 -12.29
C ALA A 286 6.44 -0.05 -13.01
N PRO A 287 6.59 -0.13 -14.35
CA PRO A 287 7.70 0.52 -15.03
C PRO A 287 7.65 2.05 -14.92
N LEU A 288 6.45 2.65 -14.94
CA LEU A 288 6.28 4.08 -14.77
C LEU A 288 6.67 4.55 -13.36
N ALA A 289 6.29 3.79 -12.32
CA ALA A 289 6.65 4.06 -10.93
C ALA A 289 8.16 3.96 -10.73
N VAL A 290 8.80 2.91 -11.26
CA VAL A 290 10.26 2.75 -11.18
C VAL A 290 10.98 3.89 -11.90
N ARG A 291 10.51 4.30 -13.08
CA ARG A 291 11.07 5.44 -13.83
C ARG A 291 10.90 6.76 -13.08
N ALA A 292 9.71 7.02 -12.54
CA ALA A 292 9.43 8.22 -11.75
C ALA A 292 10.29 8.27 -10.48
N PHE A 293 10.41 7.15 -9.77
CA PHE A 293 11.24 7.02 -8.57
C PHE A 293 12.71 7.31 -8.87
N ARG A 294 13.27 6.71 -9.94
CA ARG A 294 14.65 6.96 -10.35
C ARG A 294 14.89 8.44 -10.64
N ASN A 295 14.05 9.04 -11.50
CA ASN A 295 14.17 10.43 -11.90
C ASN A 295 14.11 11.41 -10.71
N ARG A 296 13.26 11.13 -9.73
CA ARG A 296 13.14 11.98 -8.53
C ARG A 296 14.40 11.97 -7.68
N THR A 297 15.03 10.81 -7.60
CA THR A 297 16.19 10.59 -6.74
C THR A 297 17.53 10.84 -7.42
N GLU A 298 17.54 11.11 -8.72
CA GLU A 298 18.73 11.58 -9.46
C GLU A 298 18.77 13.12 -9.53
N LYS A 299 17.63 13.77 -9.29
CA LYS A 299 17.48 15.24 -9.30
C LYS A 299 17.50 15.88 -7.90
N ALA A 300 17.55 15.07 -6.85
CA ALA A 300 17.67 15.50 -5.46
C ALA A 300 19.14 15.42 -5.03
#